data_AF-A0A956RZR6-F1
#
_entry.id   AF-A0A956RZR6-F1
#
_cell.length_a   1.000
_cell.length_b   1.000
_cell.length_c   1.000
_cell.angle_alpha   90.00
_cell.angle_beta   90.00
_cell.angle_gamma   90.00
#
_symmetry.space_group_name_H-M   'P 1'
#
loop_
_entity.id
_entity.type
_entity.pdbx_description
1 polymer ?
#
loop_
_entity_poly.entity_id
_entity_poly.type
_entity_poly.pdbx_seq_one_letter_code
_entity_poly.pdbx_strand_id
1 'polypeptide(L)'
;MRRRSLPLCVLLLSACGGSTDARFAPPDPTRIERSHVERVLSVLASDSLRGRQAFTDDALRAADYLAGEFEAAGLEPMAGTGYLQRFPVRSRTAREIRVTLDGRARTEQEVVARAGASSVRWSTGDVPVLRISASDDMQTALGRIRAVDGDALVLVPAANGELFATLSGFYGRPVRTLEATDGPTTVLALWEGDGEPTFDVALDAEEAADTLVNVVGVVP
;
A
#
# COMPACT_ATOMS: atom_id res chain seq x y z
N MET A 1 83.01 31.22 35.69
CA MET A 1 82.89 31.57 34.25
C MET A 1 81.54 31.08 33.74
N ARG A 2 80.70 32.00 33.25
CA ARG A 2 79.35 31.77 32.68
C ARG A 2 79.45 31.17 31.26
N ARG A 3 78.62 30.16 30.92
CA ARG A 3 78.11 29.84 29.56
C ARG A 3 76.77 29.07 29.76
N ARG A 4 75.59 29.68 29.63
CA ARG A 4 74.77 30.03 28.44
C ARG A 4 74.24 28.82 27.63
N SER A 5 72.99 28.44 27.93
CA SER A 5 71.80 28.28 27.04
C SER A 5 71.87 27.47 25.73
N LEU A 6 70.99 26.46 25.54
CA LEU A 6 69.72 26.53 24.76
C LEU A 6 68.95 25.18 24.80
N PRO A 7 67.60 25.17 24.61
CA PRO A 7 66.74 24.00 24.73
C PRO A 7 66.62 23.21 23.42
N LEU A 8 66.53 21.88 23.51
CA LEU A 8 66.31 21.00 22.36
C LEU A 8 64.80 20.73 22.20
N CYS A 9 64.17 21.45 21.27
CA CYS A 9 62.79 21.19 20.81
C CYS A 9 62.72 19.85 20.07
N VAL A 10 61.98 18.89 20.63
CA VAL A 10 61.63 17.62 19.97
C VAL A 10 60.46 17.89 19.02
N LEU A 11 60.70 17.72 17.71
CA LEU A 11 59.70 17.77 16.65
C LEU A 11 58.93 16.44 16.59
N LEU A 12 57.67 16.45 16.99
CA LEU A 12 56.71 15.37 16.74
C LEU A 12 56.19 15.49 15.29
N LEU A 13 56.65 14.60 14.41
CA LEU A 13 56.10 14.41 13.07
C LEU A 13 54.75 13.70 13.18
N SER A 14 53.66 14.47 13.20
CA SER A 14 52.31 13.95 12.96
C SER A 14 52.22 13.46 11.51
N ALA A 15 52.26 12.14 11.33
CA ALA A 15 51.90 11.51 10.08
C ALA A 15 50.39 11.65 9.88
N CYS A 16 49.97 12.59 9.04
CA CYS A 16 48.62 12.64 8.51
C CYS A 16 48.39 11.38 7.65
N GLY A 17 47.79 10.35 8.23
CA GLY A 17 47.19 9.25 7.48
C GLY A 17 46.04 9.83 6.66
N GLY A 18 46.28 10.08 5.38
CA GLY A 18 45.23 10.46 4.45
C GLY A 18 44.26 9.30 4.29
N SER A 19 43.07 9.43 4.86
CA SER A 19 41.91 8.62 4.52
C SER A 19 41.76 8.66 3.01
N THR A 20 42.01 7.53 2.35
CA THR A 20 41.72 7.41 0.93
C THR A 20 40.21 7.22 0.85
N ASP A 21 39.46 8.31 0.64
CA ASP A 21 38.05 8.20 0.24
C ASP A 21 38.04 7.42 -1.08
N ALA A 22 37.70 6.13 -1.00
CA ALA A 22 37.44 5.31 -2.15
C ALA A 22 36.21 5.92 -2.83
N ARG A 23 36.45 6.74 -3.87
CA ARG A 23 35.37 7.31 -4.68
C ARG A 23 34.54 6.14 -5.22
N PHE A 24 33.22 6.20 -5.00
CA PHE A 24 32.31 5.23 -5.56
C PHE A 24 32.52 5.15 -7.08
N ALA A 25 32.84 3.97 -7.57
CA ALA A 25 32.97 3.68 -8.99
C ALA A 25 31.77 2.80 -9.37
N PRO A 26 30.76 3.34 -10.06
CA PRO A 26 29.63 2.51 -10.47
C PRO A 26 30.10 1.38 -11.36
N PRO A 27 29.49 0.18 -11.28
CA PRO A 27 29.79 -0.90 -12.20
C PRO A 27 29.52 -0.47 -13.66
N ASP A 28 30.31 -0.98 -14.60
CA ASP A 28 30.13 -0.72 -16.02
C ASP A 28 28.71 -1.14 -16.46
N PRO A 29 27.84 -0.21 -16.91
CA PRO A 29 26.45 -0.53 -17.24
C PRO A 29 26.33 -1.44 -18.46
N THR A 30 27.38 -1.60 -19.26
CA THR A 30 27.43 -2.55 -20.38
C THR A 30 27.78 -3.97 -19.95
N ARG A 31 28.18 -4.14 -18.68
CA ARG A 31 28.58 -5.42 -18.09
C ARG A 31 27.57 -5.86 -17.03
N ILE A 32 26.51 -6.51 -17.50
CA ILE A 32 25.51 -7.15 -16.63
C ILE A 32 25.90 -8.63 -16.43
N GLU A 33 26.25 -9.00 -15.21
CA GLU A 33 26.56 -10.38 -14.86
C GLU A 33 25.25 -11.17 -14.73
N ARG A 34 24.94 -11.99 -15.75
CA ARG A 34 23.71 -12.80 -15.82
C ARG A 34 23.46 -13.61 -14.55
N SER A 35 24.50 -14.25 -14.01
CA SER A 35 24.42 -15.08 -12.80
C SER A 35 23.99 -14.28 -11.56
N HIS A 36 24.38 -13.01 -11.47
CA HIS A 36 23.96 -12.13 -10.39
C HIS A 36 22.46 -11.81 -10.49
N VAL A 37 21.99 -11.45 -11.69
CA VAL A 37 20.56 -11.18 -11.95
C VAL A 37 19.72 -12.42 -11.67
N GLU A 38 20.13 -13.59 -12.17
CA GLU A 38 19.43 -14.85 -11.95
C GLU A 38 19.31 -15.20 -10.47
N ARG A 39 20.39 -15.02 -9.69
CA ARG A 39 20.38 -15.25 -8.25
C ARG A 39 19.38 -14.35 -7.52
N VAL A 40 19.43 -13.04 -7.77
CA VAL A 40 18.54 -12.07 -7.11
C VAL A 40 17.07 -12.35 -7.43
N LEU A 41 16.76 -12.57 -8.72
CA LEU A 41 15.41 -12.90 -9.15
C LEU A 41 14.92 -14.23 -8.57
N SER A 42 15.79 -15.25 -8.52
CA SER A 42 15.45 -16.57 -7.95
C SER A 42 15.09 -16.48 -6.48
N VAL A 43 15.81 -15.66 -5.69
CA VAL A 43 15.46 -15.43 -4.27
C VAL A 43 14.12 -14.69 -4.16
N LEU A 44 13.95 -13.60 -4.90
CA LEU A 44 12.72 -12.78 -4.86
C LEU A 44 11.47 -13.50 -5.34
N ALA A 45 11.63 -14.49 -6.22
CA ALA A 45 10.56 -15.33 -6.74
C ALA A 45 10.42 -16.68 -6.00
N SER A 46 11.24 -16.93 -4.98
CA SER A 46 11.20 -18.21 -4.26
C SER A 46 9.96 -18.35 -3.38
N ASP A 47 9.50 -19.59 -3.23
CA ASP A 47 8.40 -19.94 -2.32
C ASP A 47 8.70 -19.53 -0.86
N SER A 48 9.97 -19.42 -0.49
CA SER A 48 10.39 -19.03 0.87
C SER A 48 9.93 -17.62 1.25
N LEU A 49 9.82 -16.73 0.26
CA LEU A 49 9.26 -15.39 0.43
C LEU A 49 7.74 -15.38 0.33
N ARG A 50 7.09 -16.42 -0.21
CA ARG A 50 5.62 -16.56 -0.34
C ARG A 50 4.91 -15.40 -1.05
N GLY A 51 5.66 -14.65 -1.85
CA GLY A 51 5.18 -13.44 -2.52
C GLY A 51 5.68 -12.15 -1.86
N ARG A 52 5.19 -11.02 -2.36
CA ARG A 52 5.63 -9.67 -1.94
C ARG A 52 4.46 -8.70 -1.89
N GLN A 53 3.29 -9.21 -1.52
CA GLN A 53 2.10 -8.40 -1.39
C GLN A 53 2.35 -7.34 -0.31
N ALA A 54 2.14 -6.06 -0.63
CA ALA A 54 2.29 -4.98 0.33
C ALA A 54 1.45 -5.26 1.60
N PHE A 55 1.89 -4.73 2.74
CA PHE A 55 1.24 -4.93 4.05
C PHE A 55 1.25 -6.38 4.54
N THR A 56 2.30 -7.13 4.21
CA THR A 56 2.57 -8.48 4.73
C THR A 56 4.00 -8.54 5.27
N ASP A 57 4.25 -9.43 6.23
CA ASP A 57 5.61 -9.68 6.74
C ASP A 57 6.56 -10.13 5.61
N ASP A 58 6.01 -10.77 4.58
CA ASP A 58 6.73 -11.30 3.43
C ASP A 58 7.31 -10.19 2.55
N ALA A 59 6.57 -9.08 2.40
CA ALA A 59 7.11 -7.89 1.76
C ALA A 59 8.28 -7.28 2.54
N LEU A 60 8.24 -7.33 3.88
CA LEU A 60 9.36 -6.86 4.71
C LEU A 60 10.58 -7.75 4.57
N ARG A 61 10.40 -9.09 4.58
CA ARG A 61 11.50 -10.05 4.33
C ARG A 61 12.17 -9.81 2.97
N ALA A 62 11.38 -9.52 1.94
CA ALA A 62 11.92 -9.17 0.63
C ALA A 62 12.67 -7.81 0.63
N ALA A 63 12.18 -6.83 1.40
CA ALA A 63 12.84 -5.54 1.55
C ALA A 63 14.19 -5.68 2.27
N ASP A 64 14.27 -6.49 3.33
CA ASP A 64 15.51 -6.79 4.05
C ASP A 64 16.55 -7.45 3.12
N TYR A 65 16.11 -8.42 2.30
CA TYR A 65 16.97 -9.05 1.30
C TYR A 65 17.55 -8.01 0.31
N LEU A 66 16.70 -7.13 -0.23
CA LEU A 66 17.13 -6.08 -1.15
C LEU A 66 18.05 -5.05 -0.49
N ALA A 67 17.85 -4.72 0.79
CA ALA A 67 18.76 -3.86 1.53
C ALA A 67 20.17 -4.46 1.59
N GLY A 68 20.29 -5.77 1.80
CA GLY A 68 21.57 -6.49 1.75
C GLY A 68 22.20 -6.47 0.35
N GLU A 69 21.41 -6.58 -0.72
CA GLU A 69 21.92 -6.43 -2.09
C GLU A 69 22.42 -5.01 -2.38
N PHE A 70 21.77 -3.98 -1.83
CA PHE A 70 22.20 -2.58 -1.96
C PHE A 70 23.52 -2.32 -1.24
N GLU A 71 23.65 -2.83 -0.01
CA GLU A 71 24.90 -2.78 0.75
C GLU A 71 26.02 -3.52 0.02
N ALA A 72 25.76 -4.73 -0.49
CA ALA A 72 26.73 -5.51 -1.25
C ALA A 72 27.15 -4.83 -2.57
N ALA A 73 26.29 -3.99 -3.15
CA ALA A 73 26.59 -3.18 -4.32
C ALA A 73 27.39 -1.90 -4.00
N GLY A 74 27.69 -1.63 -2.72
CA GLY A 74 28.46 -0.47 -2.28
C GLY A 74 27.65 0.83 -2.25
N LEU A 75 26.32 0.75 -2.22
CA LEU A 75 25.49 1.91 -1.93
C LEU A 75 25.58 2.24 -0.44
N GLU A 76 25.36 3.50 -0.09
CA GLU A 76 25.25 3.95 1.29
C GLU A 76 23.79 3.97 1.76
N PRO A 77 23.52 3.73 3.04
CA PRO A 77 22.17 3.88 3.58
C PRO A 77 21.75 5.35 3.58
N MET A 78 20.45 5.61 3.45
CA MET A 78 19.91 6.96 3.62
C MET A 78 20.07 7.41 5.09
N ALA A 79 20.58 8.64 5.27
CA ALA A 79 20.76 9.21 6.60
C ALA A 79 19.43 9.25 7.39
N GLY A 80 19.46 8.75 8.62
CA GLY A 80 18.32 8.73 9.54
C GLY A 80 17.33 7.57 9.36
N THR A 81 17.26 6.92 8.18
CA THR A 81 16.31 5.83 7.91
C THR A 81 17.00 4.49 7.59
N GLY A 82 18.29 4.48 7.30
CA GLY A 82 18.98 3.27 6.85
C GLY A 82 18.65 2.93 5.39
N TYR A 83 18.74 1.65 5.03
CA TYR A 83 18.26 1.18 3.72
C TYR A 83 16.73 1.05 3.64
N LEU A 84 16.04 1.10 4.78
CA LEU A 84 14.59 0.85 4.86
C LEU A 84 13.86 2.14 5.25
N GLN A 85 13.40 2.88 4.24
CA GLN A 85 12.61 4.07 4.46
C GLN A 85 11.17 3.68 4.79
N ARG A 86 10.79 3.79 6.06
CA ARG A 86 9.42 3.54 6.55
C ARG A 86 8.56 4.78 6.36
N PHE A 87 7.33 4.59 5.90
CA PHE A 87 6.34 5.66 5.78
C PHE A 87 4.93 5.17 6.14
N PRO A 88 4.12 6.02 6.79
CA PRO A 88 2.77 5.66 7.18
C PRO A 88 1.84 5.61 5.97
N VAL A 89 0.86 4.73 6.04
CA VAL A 89 -0.28 4.66 5.11
C VAL A 89 -1.54 4.61 5.94
N ARG A 90 -2.52 5.43 5.61
CA ARG A 90 -3.83 5.36 6.26
C ARG A 90 -4.62 4.24 5.59
N SER A 91 -5.18 3.38 6.42
CA SER A 91 -6.09 2.31 6.01
C SER A 91 -7.47 2.59 6.59
N ARG A 92 -8.51 2.42 5.77
CA ARG A 92 -9.89 2.55 6.20
C ARG A 92 -10.67 1.30 5.84
N THR A 93 -11.35 0.73 6.82
CA THR A 93 -12.12 -0.52 6.69
C THR A 93 -13.55 -0.28 7.16
N ALA A 94 -14.55 -0.59 6.32
CA ALA A 94 -15.94 -0.53 6.77
C ALA A 94 -16.17 -1.54 7.92
N ARG A 95 -16.79 -1.09 9.01
CA ARG A 95 -17.04 -1.93 10.20
C ARG A 95 -18.52 -2.13 10.46
N GLU A 96 -19.27 -1.04 10.52
CA GLU A 96 -20.71 -1.09 10.68
C GLU A 96 -21.34 -0.63 9.38
N ILE A 97 -22.07 -1.53 8.72
CA ILE A 97 -22.78 -1.22 7.49
C ILE A 97 -24.25 -1.58 7.72
N ARG A 98 -25.11 -0.57 7.69
CA ARG A 98 -26.57 -0.73 7.76
C ARG A 98 -27.16 -0.22 6.46
N VAL A 99 -27.85 -1.10 5.74
CA VAL A 99 -28.58 -0.75 4.53
C VAL A 99 -30.02 -1.21 4.72
N THR A 100 -30.95 -0.29 4.53
CA THR A 100 -32.38 -0.57 4.44
C THR A 100 -32.81 -0.29 3.02
N LEU A 101 -33.48 -1.26 2.37
CA LEU A 101 -34.05 -1.09 1.04
C LEU A 101 -35.55 -1.44 1.13
N ASP A 102 -36.41 -0.52 0.73
CA ASP A 102 -37.88 -0.61 0.83
C ASP A 102 -38.37 -1.01 2.23
N GLY A 103 -37.81 -0.36 3.25
CA GLY A 103 -38.13 -0.60 4.66
C GLY A 103 -37.59 -1.92 5.21
N ARG A 104 -36.95 -2.77 4.39
CA ARG A 104 -36.32 -4.03 4.83
C ARG A 104 -34.83 -3.84 5.03
N ALA A 105 -34.38 -4.03 6.27
CA ALA A 105 -32.96 -4.08 6.60
C ALA A 105 -32.27 -5.28 5.92
N ARG A 106 -31.07 -5.06 5.40
CA ARG A 106 -30.20 -6.08 4.82
C ARG A 106 -29.31 -6.70 5.90
N THR A 107 -29.00 -7.98 5.74
CA THR A 107 -28.06 -8.67 6.65
C THR A 107 -26.61 -8.36 6.29
N GLU A 108 -25.68 -8.69 7.18
CA GLU A 108 -24.23 -8.53 6.95
C GLU A 108 -23.74 -9.33 5.73
N GLN A 109 -24.38 -10.46 5.38
CA GLN A 109 -24.02 -11.21 4.17
C GLN A 109 -24.63 -10.63 2.88
N GLU A 110 -25.57 -9.70 3.00
CA GLU A 110 -26.25 -9.06 1.88
C GLU A 110 -25.66 -7.68 1.55
N VAL A 111 -24.67 -7.20 2.31
CA VAL A 111 -24.06 -5.89 2.13
C VAL A 111 -22.54 -5.96 2.19
N VAL A 112 -21.88 -5.11 1.42
CA VAL A 112 -20.44 -4.88 1.50
C VAL A 112 -20.16 -3.47 1.07
N ALA A 113 -19.10 -2.86 1.59
CA ALA A 113 -18.77 -1.50 1.21
C ALA A 113 -17.28 -1.24 1.16
N ARG A 114 -16.89 -0.45 0.16
CA ARG A 114 -15.60 0.23 0.12
C ARG A 114 -15.77 1.61 0.75
N ALA A 115 -15.19 1.79 1.93
CA ALA A 115 -15.30 3.03 2.71
C ALA A 115 -14.34 4.11 2.19
N GLY A 116 -14.87 5.07 1.44
CA GLY A 116 -14.15 6.25 0.96
C GLY A 116 -14.13 7.42 1.95
N ALA A 117 -15.01 7.42 2.94
CA ALA A 117 -15.04 8.35 4.08
C ALA A 117 -15.14 7.60 5.42
N SER A 118 -14.80 8.26 6.54
CA SER A 118 -14.84 7.67 7.89
C SER A 118 -16.26 7.27 8.32
N SER A 119 -17.25 8.01 7.85
CA SER A 119 -18.66 7.70 8.03
C SER A 119 -19.48 8.26 6.88
N VAL A 120 -20.52 7.56 6.45
CA VAL A 120 -21.52 8.11 5.52
C VAL A 120 -22.93 7.84 6.03
N ARG A 121 -23.84 8.76 5.72
CA ARG A 121 -25.28 8.65 5.95
C ARG A 121 -25.98 9.14 4.69
N TRP A 122 -26.68 8.24 4.03
CA TRP A 122 -27.42 8.55 2.81
C TRP A 122 -28.85 8.07 2.95
N SER A 123 -29.76 8.83 2.37
CA SER A 123 -31.14 8.46 2.13
C SER A 123 -31.44 8.59 0.63
N THR A 124 -32.62 8.11 0.24
CA THR A 124 -33.08 8.13 -1.16
C THR A 124 -32.87 9.48 -1.83
N GLY A 125 -32.08 9.51 -2.90
CA GLY A 125 -31.76 10.72 -3.68
C GLY A 125 -30.43 11.39 -3.36
N ASP A 126 -29.76 11.01 -2.26
CA ASP A 126 -28.46 11.60 -1.89
C ASP A 126 -27.30 11.15 -2.78
N VAL A 127 -27.35 9.92 -3.28
CA VAL A 127 -26.32 9.31 -4.11
C VAL A 127 -26.92 8.58 -5.31
N PRO A 128 -26.19 8.46 -6.43
CA PRO A 128 -26.62 7.63 -7.56
C PRO A 128 -26.79 6.16 -7.15
N VAL A 129 -27.84 5.54 -7.69
CA VAL A 129 -28.11 4.11 -7.55
C VAL A 129 -27.76 3.41 -8.86
N LEU A 130 -26.73 2.56 -8.82
CA LEU A 130 -26.33 1.72 -9.95
C LEU A 130 -26.93 0.33 -9.81
N ARG A 131 -27.58 -0.17 -10.86
CA ARG A 131 -28.04 -1.56 -10.93
C ARG A 131 -27.12 -2.40 -11.78
N ILE A 132 -26.73 -3.55 -11.24
CA ILE A 132 -26.08 -4.60 -12.00
C ILE A 132 -27.16 -5.46 -12.67
N SER A 133 -27.00 -5.76 -13.96
CA SER A 133 -27.92 -6.65 -14.66
C SER A 133 -27.74 -8.08 -14.18
N ALA A 134 -28.80 -8.87 -14.17
CA ALA A 134 -28.70 -10.30 -13.87
C ALA A 134 -27.83 -11.05 -14.90
N SER A 135 -27.69 -10.51 -16.11
CA SER A 135 -26.83 -11.04 -17.18
C SER A 135 -25.40 -10.52 -17.14
N ASP A 136 -25.06 -9.58 -16.26
CA ASP A 136 -23.72 -9.00 -16.23
C ASP A 136 -22.72 -10.03 -15.68
N ASP A 137 -21.59 -10.17 -16.37
CA ASP A 137 -20.42 -10.84 -15.82
C ASP A 137 -19.63 -9.93 -14.87
N MET A 138 -18.62 -10.49 -14.21
CA MET A 138 -17.74 -9.76 -13.29
C MET A 138 -17.10 -8.53 -13.92
N GLN A 139 -16.57 -8.67 -15.14
CA GLN A 139 -15.82 -7.60 -15.80
C GLN A 139 -16.75 -6.43 -16.13
N THR A 140 -17.94 -6.73 -16.63
CA THR A 140 -18.99 -5.76 -16.96
C THR A 140 -19.47 -5.05 -15.70
N ALA A 141 -19.77 -5.79 -14.63
CA ALA A 141 -20.18 -5.22 -13.35
C ALA A 141 -19.11 -4.28 -12.77
N LEU A 142 -17.85 -4.72 -12.73
CA LEU A 142 -16.73 -3.88 -12.26
C LEU A 142 -16.54 -2.63 -13.12
N GLY A 143 -16.65 -2.77 -14.45
CA GLY A 143 -16.57 -1.64 -15.38
C GLY A 143 -17.63 -0.59 -15.09
N ARG A 144 -18.88 -1.02 -14.88
CA ARG A 144 -20.00 -0.13 -14.52
C ARG A 144 -19.77 0.57 -13.18
N ILE A 145 -19.38 -0.17 -12.15
CA ILE A 145 -19.16 0.43 -10.81
C ILE A 145 -18.02 1.44 -10.84
N ARG A 146 -16.93 1.16 -11.56
CA ARG A 146 -15.78 2.08 -11.69
C ARG A 146 -16.05 3.31 -12.56
N ALA A 147 -17.06 3.26 -13.42
CA ALA A 147 -17.47 4.40 -14.23
C ALA A 147 -18.29 5.43 -13.43
N VAL A 148 -18.76 5.07 -12.23
CA VAL A 148 -19.43 6.02 -11.34
C VAL A 148 -18.38 6.92 -10.70
N ASP A 149 -18.57 8.23 -10.85
CA ASP A 149 -17.78 9.23 -10.17
C ASP A 149 -18.41 9.56 -8.80
N GLY A 150 -17.60 9.62 -7.75
CA GLY A 150 -18.05 9.86 -6.39
C GLY A 150 -18.74 8.67 -5.70
N ASP A 151 -19.55 9.01 -4.70
CA ASP A 151 -20.25 8.04 -3.85
C ASP A 151 -21.40 7.35 -4.59
N ALA A 152 -21.65 6.06 -4.29
CA ALA A 152 -22.72 5.32 -4.95
C ALA A 152 -23.27 4.16 -4.11
N LEU A 153 -24.58 3.92 -4.29
CA LEU A 153 -25.22 2.66 -3.91
C LEU A 153 -25.31 1.75 -5.14
N VAL A 154 -24.81 0.53 -5.03
CA VAL A 154 -24.81 -0.47 -6.09
C VAL A 154 -25.73 -1.61 -5.69
N LEU A 155 -26.74 -1.88 -6.50
CA LEU A 155 -27.70 -2.96 -6.30
C LEU A 155 -27.31 -4.15 -7.16
N VAL A 156 -27.07 -5.28 -6.51
CA VAL A 156 -26.77 -6.54 -7.18
C VAL A 156 -28.00 -7.45 -7.05
N PRO A 157 -28.53 -8.03 -8.15
CA PRO A 157 -29.67 -8.93 -8.05
C PRO A 157 -29.38 -10.10 -7.10
N ALA A 158 -30.33 -10.48 -6.24
CA ALA A 158 -30.15 -11.59 -5.30
C ALA A 158 -29.89 -12.93 -6.02
N ALA A 159 -30.39 -13.08 -7.25
CA ALA A 159 -30.10 -14.22 -8.12
C ALA A 159 -28.61 -14.34 -8.49
N ASN A 160 -27.84 -13.25 -8.38
CA ASN A 160 -26.42 -13.18 -8.73
C ASN A 160 -25.52 -13.29 -7.48
N GLY A 161 -25.83 -14.21 -6.57
CA GLY A 161 -25.09 -14.40 -5.32
C GLY A 161 -23.59 -14.68 -5.50
N GLU A 162 -23.18 -15.41 -6.54
CA GLU A 162 -21.77 -15.69 -6.84
C GLU A 162 -21.01 -14.43 -7.28
N LEU A 163 -21.63 -13.61 -8.13
CA LEU A 163 -21.09 -12.32 -8.54
C LEU A 163 -20.95 -11.40 -7.32
N PHE A 164 -21.98 -11.33 -6.47
CA PHE A 164 -21.94 -10.57 -5.23
C PHE A 164 -20.81 -11.04 -4.31
N ALA A 165 -20.70 -12.34 -4.04
CA ALA A 165 -19.64 -12.90 -3.19
C ALA A 165 -18.23 -12.53 -3.70
N THR A 166 -18.04 -12.57 -5.01
CA THR A 166 -16.77 -12.20 -5.62
C THR A 166 -16.51 -10.69 -5.52
N LEU A 167 -17.52 -9.85 -5.77
CA LEU A 167 -17.45 -8.39 -5.57
C LEU A 167 -17.15 -8.03 -4.11
N SER A 168 -17.74 -8.75 -3.15
CA SER A 168 -17.47 -8.57 -1.72
C SER A 168 -15.99 -8.76 -1.38
N GLY A 169 -15.30 -9.70 -2.04
CA GLY A 169 -13.85 -9.86 -1.91
C GLY A 169 -13.01 -8.67 -2.40
N PHE A 170 -13.56 -7.80 -3.25
CA PHE A 170 -12.90 -6.59 -3.76
C PHE A 170 -13.31 -5.31 -3.02
N TYR A 171 -14.59 -5.17 -2.73
CA TYR A 171 -15.16 -3.97 -2.11
C TYR A 171 -15.06 -4.00 -0.58
N GLY A 172 -15.00 -5.18 0.04
CA GLY A 172 -14.76 -5.31 1.49
C GLY A 172 -13.30 -5.12 1.92
N ARG A 173 -12.38 -4.86 0.97
CA ARG A 173 -10.97 -4.61 1.28
C ARG A 173 -10.79 -3.19 1.85
N PRO A 174 -9.78 -2.99 2.72
CA PRO A 174 -9.42 -1.66 3.18
C PRO A 174 -9.08 -0.71 2.02
N VAL A 175 -9.56 0.52 2.12
CA VAL A 175 -9.06 1.63 1.29
C VAL A 175 -7.76 2.13 1.89
N ARG A 176 -6.74 2.32 1.07
CA ARG A 176 -5.41 2.72 1.53
C ARG A 176 -4.93 3.96 0.81
N THR A 177 -4.59 5.00 1.55
CA THR A 177 -4.16 6.30 1.02
C THR A 177 -2.91 6.81 1.73
N LEU A 178 -2.07 7.53 1.00
CA LEU A 178 -0.93 8.24 1.58
C LEU A 178 -1.37 9.58 2.19
N GLU A 179 -2.42 10.18 1.64
CA GLU A 179 -2.98 11.45 2.08
C GLU A 179 -4.22 11.25 2.95
N ALA A 180 -4.46 12.20 3.84
CA ALA A 180 -5.60 12.18 4.75
C ALA A 180 -6.90 12.72 4.10
N THR A 181 -7.10 12.46 2.82
CA THR A 181 -8.28 12.90 2.07
C THR A 181 -9.33 11.80 2.01
N ASP A 182 -10.60 12.21 2.05
CA ASP A 182 -11.71 11.33 1.72
C ASP A 182 -11.76 11.09 0.21
N GLY A 183 -12.35 9.97 -0.16
CA GLY A 183 -12.59 9.55 -1.52
C GLY A 183 -13.98 8.90 -1.66
N PRO A 184 -14.27 8.32 -2.83
CA PRO A 184 -15.58 7.77 -3.11
C PRO A 184 -15.88 6.53 -2.27
N THR A 185 -17.05 6.53 -1.64
CA THR A 185 -17.63 5.40 -0.93
C THR A 185 -18.57 4.65 -1.86
N THR A 186 -18.37 3.34 -1.98
CA THR A 186 -19.28 2.47 -2.75
C THR A 186 -19.87 1.43 -1.82
N VAL A 187 -21.20 1.42 -1.68
CA VAL A 187 -21.93 0.42 -0.92
C VAL A 187 -22.64 -0.51 -1.89
N LEU A 188 -22.40 -1.81 -1.79
CA LEU A 188 -23.08 -2.83 -2.57
C LEU A 188 -24.10 -3.53 -1.68
N ALA A 189 -25.30 -3.77 -2.20
CA ALA A 189 -26.34 -4.50 -1.50
C ALA A 189 -27.07 -5.48 -2.44
N LEU A 190 -27.46 -6.64 -1.91
CA LEU A 190 -28.34 -7.57 -2.60
C LEU A 190 -29.78 -7.02 -2.69
N TRP A 191 -30.38 -7.17 -3.87
CA TRP A 191 -31.65 -6.55 -4.22
C TRP A 191 -32.57 -7.49 -5.01
N GLU A 192 -33.87 -7.42 -4.74
CA GLU A 192 -34.90 -8.31 -5.32
C GLU A 192 -36.04 -7.56 -6.04
N GLY A 193 -35.99 -6.22 -6.14
CA GLY A 193 -37.06 -5.42 -6.72
C GLY A 193 -36.79 -4.91 -8.14
N ASP A 194 -37.86 -4.65 -8.89
CA ASP A 194 -37.77 -4.21 -10.28
C ASP A 194 -37.82 -2.69 -10.46
N GLY A 195 -38.32 -1.96 -9.46
CA GLY A 195 -38.43 -0.50 -9.44
C GLY A 195 -37.36 0.18 -8.59
N GLU A 196 -37.30 1.52 -8.61
CA GLU A 196 -36.36 2.33 -7.82
C GLU A 196 -36.60 2.18 -6.32
N PRO A 197 -35.64 1.61 -5.55
CA PRO A 197 -35.87 1.42 -4.13
C PRO A 197 -35.84 2.75 -3.40
N THR A 198 -36.65 2.82 -2.36
CA THR A 198 -36.35 3.68 -1.23
C THR A 198 -35.21 3.07 -0.42
N PHE A 199 -34.24 3.88 -0.02
CA PHE A 199 -33.11 3.42 0.78
C PHE A 199 -32.71 4.37 1.90
N ASP A 200 -32.09 3.76 2.92
CA ASP A 200 -31.27 4.41 3.93
C ASP A 200 -29.98 3.60 4.10
N VAL A 201 -28.84 4.30 4.10
CA VAL A 201 -27.51 3.73 4.28
C VAL A 201 -26.82 4.45 5.42
N ALA A 202 -26.29 3.68 6.37
CA ALA A 202 -25.36 4.16 7.36
C ALA A 202 -24.12 3.27 7.35
N LEU A 203 -22.96 3.91 7.22
CA LEU A 203 -21.68 3.22 7.29
C LEU A 203 -20.75 3.97 8.22
N ASP A 204 -20.11 3.23 9.10
CA ASP A 204 -19.03 3.72 9.96
C ASP A 204 -17.79 2.83 9.72
N ALA A 205 -16.65 3.47 9.51
CA ALA A 205 -15.40 2.82 9.16
C ALA A 205 -14.34 3.01 10.25
N GLU A 206 -13.53 1.97 10.45
CA GLU A 206 -12.34 2.04 11.29
C GLU A 206 -11.17 2.57 10.48
N GLU A 207 -10.40 3.47 11.10
CA GLU A 207 -9.15 3.97 10.55
C GLU A 207 -7.96 3.42 11.31
N ALA A 208 -6.96 2.97 10.55
CA ALA A 208 -5.70 2.49 11.07
C ALA A 208 -4.54 3.16 10.34
N ALA A 209 -3.41 3.32 11.04
CA ALA A 209 -2.15 3.69 10.42
C ALA A 209 -1.33 2.42 10.19
N ASP A 210 -1.25 1.99 8.94
CA ASP A 210 -0.33 0.94 8.50
C ASP A 210 1.04 1.56 8.16
N THR A 211 2.07 0.73 8.03
CA THR A 211 3.41 1.16 7.60
C THR A 211 3.84 0.40 6.36
N LEU A 212 4.34 1.13 5.37
CA LEU A 212 5.06 0.58 4.23
C LEU A 212 6.55 0.94 4.29
N VAL A 213 7.33 0.26 3.48
CA VAL A 213 8.78 0.38 3.44
C VAL A 213 9.26 0.47 1.99
N ASN A 214 10.04 1.49 1.68
CA ASN A 214 10.88 1.52 0.48
C ASN A 214 12.27 1.00 0.84
N VAL A 215 12.95 0.38 -0.13
CA VAL A 215 14.39 0.08 -0.04
C VAL A 215 15.14 1.19 -0.77
N VAL A 216 16.06 1.87 -0.08
CA VAL A 216 16.72 3.08 -0.58
C VAL A 216 18.22 2.98 -0.36
N GLY A 217 19.00 3.23 -1.41
CA GLY A 217 20.45 3.35 -1.36
C GLY A 217 20.90 4.67 -1.97
N VAL A 218 21.90 5.30 -1.36
CA VAL A 218 22.52 6.55 -1.80
C VAL A 218 23.80 6.19 -2.54
N VAL A 219 24.02 6.82 -3.68
CA VAL A 219 25.29 6.73 -4.39
C VAL A 219 26.28 7.67 -3.68
N PRO A 220 27.40 7.16 -3.13
CA PRO A 220 28.41 7.98 -2.45
C PRO A 220 29.08 9.03 -3.35
#